data_AF-A0A0M8NW77-F1
#
_entry.id   AF-A0A0M8NW77-F1
#
_cell.length_a   1.000
_cell.length_b   1.000
_cell.length_c   1.000
_cell.angle_alpha   90.00
_cell.angle_beta   90.00
_cell.angle_gamma   90.00
#
_symmetry.space_group_name_H-M   'P 1'
#
loop_
_entity.id
_entity.type
_entity.pdbx_description
1 polymer ?
#
loop_
_entity_poly.entity_id
_entity_poly.type
_entity_poly.pdbx_seq_one_letter_code
_entity_poly.pdbx_strand_id
1 'polypeptide(L)'
;MAPRLPPSKLHLIRDMIESQSLSTSKMAEEAKCSQATIINIRANLRQFGSVHAPLTRIGRKRTVTPLMIEALCEHLSKKPGLYLDKMAVFLWDEFRTLVTTSSIRRALVANGWSKKSTRQQARERSADLREWYLHNLSDFQSHQLVYVDESGCDKRVGFRRTGWSPLDNASFHYSERMTQMCVDAGVKLVYLPPYSPGLNPIEEFFAELKAFIKRNWGYYEVDPDQGFDAFLGWCIDVVGAKEESARGHFRHAGLKIEEVPENC
;
A
#
# COMPACT_ATOMS: atom_id res chain seq x y z
N MET A 1 15.16 17.91 32.82
CA MET A 1 16.43 17.14 32.80
C MET A 1 17.55 18.07 33.25
N ALA A 2 18.43 17.61 34.14
CA ALA A 2 19.60 18.41 34.53
C ALA A 2 20.54 18.61 33.32
N PRO A 3 21.17 19.78 33.18
CA PRO A 3 22.09 20.05 32.08
C PRO A 3 23.30 19.10 32.12
N ARG A 4 23.74 18.64 30.95
CA ARG A 4 24.95 17.81 30.85
C ARG A 4 26.17 18.63 31.24
N LEU A 5 27.11 17.99 31.95
CA LEU A 5 28.39 18.62 32.26
C LEU A 5 29.17 18.90 30.97
N PRO A 6 29.80 20.08 30.84
CA PRO A 6 30.66 20.40 29.70
C PRO A 6 31.82 19.40 29.58
N PRO A 7 32.28 19.09 28.36
CA PRO A 7 33.43 18.19 28.14
C PRO A 7 34.70 18.61 28.90
N SER A 8 34.95 19.92 29.02
CA SER A 8 36.07 20.46 29.79
C SER A 8 36.03 20.06 31.27
N LYS A 9 34.83 20.05 31.88
CA LYS A 9 34.65 19.59 33.27
C LYS A 9 34.84 18.08 33.39
N LEU A 10 34.46 17.31 32.38
CA LEU A 10 34.63 15.85 32.39
C LEU A 10 36.11 15.44 32.31
N HIS A 11 36.91 16.16 31.52
CA HIS A 11 38.37 15.98 31.49
C HIS A 11 39.00 16.34 32.84
N LEU A 12 38.65 17.49 33.42
CA LEU A 12 39.13 17.87 34.76
C LEU A 12 38.82 16.81 35.82
N ILE A 13 37.59 16.27 35.82
CA ILE A 13 37.19 15.21 36.76
C ILE A 13 37.98 13.91 36.51
N ARG A 14 38.24 13.56 35.25
CA ARG A 14 39.04 12.40 34.89
C ARG A 14 40.46 12.52 35.43
N ASP A 15 41.12 13.65 35.20
CA ASP A 15 42.50 13.90 35.64
C ASP A 15 42.61 13.88 37.18
N MET A 16 41.62 14.45 37.89
CA MET A 16 41.55 14.38 39.35
C MET A 16 41.35 12.94 39.87
N ILE A 17 40.60 12.10 39.14
CA ILE A 17 40.40 10.69 39.51
C ILE A 17 41.67 9.87 39.23
N GLU A 18 42.35 10.11 38.12
CA GLU A 18 43.59 9.42 37.73
C GLU A 18 44.75 9.78 38.67
N SER A 19 44.84 11.03 39.14
CA SER A 19 45.87 11.46 40.09
C SER A 19 45.69 10.95 41.52
N GLN A 20 44.54 10.36 41.88
CA GLN A 20 44.19 9.79 43.20
C GLN A 20 44.46 10.69 44.43
N SER A 21 44.66 11.99 44.22
CA SER A 21 45.19 12.92 45.22
C SER A 21 44.11 13.56 46.10
N LEU A 22 42.84 13.49 45.66
CA LEU A 22 41.72 14.20 46.29
C LEU A 22 40.63 13.24 46.76
N SER A 23 39.95 13.62 47.85
CA SER A 23 38.74 12.93 48.30
C SER A 23 37.54 13.28 47.41
N THR A 24 36.53 12.42 47.37
CA THR A 24 35.31 12.61 46.55
C THR A 24 34.59 13.93 46.85
N SER A 25 34.60 14.37 48.10
CA SER A 25 34.02 15.66 48.50
C SER A 25 34.81 16.83 47.90
N LYS A 26 36.14 16.79 47.97
CA LYS A 26 37.01 17.86 47.42
C LYS A 26 36.92 17.92 45.89
N MET A 27 36.86 16.78 45.20
CA MET A 27 36.66 16.74 43.74
C MET A 27 35.30 17.33 43.33
N ALA A 28 34.26 17.10 44.12
CA ALA A 28 32.93 17.62 43.84
C ALA A 28 32.88 19.15 43.98
N GLU A 29 33.55 19.69 45.01
CA GLU A 29 33.71 21.12 45.25
C GLU A 29 34.50 21.80 44.11
N GLU A 30 35.66 21.25 43.74
CA GLU A 30 36.53 21.77 42.68
C GLU A 30 35.83 21.77 41.30
N ALA A 31 35.14 20.67 40.96
CA ALA A 31 34.41 20.56 39.70
C ALA A 31 33.05 21.30 39.69
N LYS A 32 32.62 21.83 40.85
CA LYS A 32 31.29 22.41 41.09
C LYS A 32 30.18 21.46 40.60
N CYS A 33 30.21 20.22 41.08
CA CYS A 33 29.23 19.17 40.76
C CYS A 33 28.85 18.36 42.01
N SER A 34 27.87 17.47 41.91
CA SER A 34 27.47 16.63 43.05
C SER A 34 28.47 15.50 43.29
N GLN A 35 28.65 15.09 44.55
CA GLN A 35 29.47 13.92 44.89
C GLN A 35 29.01 12.65 44.15
N ALA A 36 27.70 12.50 43.95
CA ALA A 36 27.12 11.41 43.15
C ALA A 36 27.63 11.40 41.70
N THR A 37 27.90 12.57 41.11
CA THR A 37 28.47 12.67 39.76
C THR A 37 29.90 12.13 39.72
N ILE A 38 30.73 12.49 40.70
CA ILE A 38 32.11 11.96 40.83
C ILE A 38 32.09 10.44 41.02
N ILE A 39 31.19 9.92 41.86
CA ILE A 39 31.03 8.48 42.10
C ILE A 39 30.64 7.76 40.81
N ASN A 40 29.66 8.28 40.07
CA ASN A 40 29.19 7.69 38.82
C ASN A 40 30.26 7.71 37.72
N ILE A 41 30.98 8.84 37.56
CA ILE A 41 32.07 8.95 36.59
C ILE A 41 33.20 7.97 36.93
N ARG A 42 33.56 7.86 38.21
CA ARG A 42 34.56 6.89 38.67
C ARG A 42 34.13 5.45 38.41
N ALA A 43 32.85 5.12 38.66
CA ALA A 43 32.30 3.80 38.37
C ALA A 43 32.35 3.51 36.86
N ASN A 44 31.96 4.46 36.01
CA ASN A 44 32.03 4.32 34.55
C ASN A 44 33.48 4.13 34.06
N LEU A 45 34.43 4.90 34.59
CA LEU A 45 35.85 4.77 34.23
C LEU A 45 36.40 3.39 34.62
N ARG A 46 36.04 2.88 35.80
CA ARG A 46 36.43 1.53 36.25
C ARG A 46 35.82 0.42 35.41
N GLN A 47 34.55 0.57 35.01
CA GLN A 47 33.80 -0.50 34.34
C GLN A 47 33.96 -0.48 32.81
N PHE A 48 34.15 0.69 32.20
CA PHE A 48 34.09 0.88 30.75
C PHE A 48 35.30 1.63 30.17
N GLY A 49 36.25 2.10 31.00
CA GLY A 49 37.40 2.89 30.56
C GLY A 49 37.04 4.28 30.00
N SER A 50 35.77 4.69 30.14
CA SER A 50 35.24 5.96 29.64
C SER A 50 34.43 6.65 30.72
N VAL A 51 34.40 7.99 30.68
CA VAL A 51 33.55 8.81 31.55
C VAL A 51 32.06 8.52 31.31
N HIS A 52 31.73 7.99 30.13
CA HIS A 52 30.38 7.60 29.73
C HIS A 52 30.22 6.08 29.69
N ALA A 53 29.10 5.58 30.21
CA ALA A 53 28.68 4.22 29.97
C ALA A 53 28.39 4.00 28.47
N PRO A 54 28.73 2.83 27.90
CA PRO A 54 28.37 2.47 26.54
C PRO A 54 26.85 2.57 26.35
N LEU A 55 26.43 2.96 25.15
CA LEU A 55 25.01 3.01 24.81
C LEU A 55 24.44 1.59 24.78
N THR A 56 23.74 1.19 25.84
CA THR A 56 22.97 -0.06 25.86
C THR A 56 21.78 0.09 24.91
N ARG A 57 21.91 -0.36 23.66
CA ARG A 57 20.82 -0.36 22.65
C ARG A 57 19.74 -1.43 22.95
N ILE A 58 19.47 -1.72 24.22
CA ILE A 58 18.38 -2.61 24.59
C ILE A 58 17.11 -1.75 24.66
N GLY A 59 16.63 -1.36 23.48
CA GLY A 59 15.26 -0.87 23.36
C GLY A 59 14.27 -1.97 23.73
N ARG A 60 13.02 -1.59 23.99
CA ARG A 60 11.91 -2.54 24.19
C ARG A 60 11.92 -3.58 23.07
N LYS A 61 11.91 -4.87 23.44
CA LYS A 61 11.82 -5.98 22.47
C LYS A 61 10.65 -5.72 21.51
N ARG A 62 10.90 -5.91 20.21
CA ARG A 62 9.89 -5.67 19.17
C ARG A 62 8.70 -6.61 19.40
N THR A 63 7.49 -6.04 19.43
CA THR A 63 6.24 -6.81 19.59
C THR A 63 5.96 -7.71 18.39
N VAL A 64 6.43 -7.31 17.21
CA VAL A 64 6.38 -8.14 16.00
C VAL A 64 7.76 -8.75 15.80
N THR A 65 7.84 -10.08 15.88
CA THR A 65 9.10 -10.82 15.74
C THR A 65 9.46 -11.01 14.26
N PRO A 66 10.74 -11.31 13.94
CA PRO A 66 11.15 -11.62 12.56
C PRO A 66 10.34 -12.76 11.92
N LEU A 67 10.06 -13.83 12.68
CA LEU A 67 9.23 -14.96 12.22
C LEU A 67 7.79 -14.54 11.87
N MET A 68 7.18 -13.69 12.69
CA MET A 68 5.84 -13.15 12.42
C MET A 68 5.82 -12.28 11.16
N ILE A 69 6.91 -11.57 10.89
CA ILE A 69 7.06 -10.74 9.68
C ILE A 69 7.20 -11.64 8.45
N GLU A 70 8.02 -12.69 8.53
CA GLU A 70 8.22 -13.64 7.44
C GLU A 70 6.91 -14.35 7.06
N ALA A 71 6.17 -14.85 8.05
CA ALA A 71 4.85 -15.45 7.83
C ALA A 71 3.83 -14.45 7.27
N LEU A 72 3.85 -13.20 7.73
CA LEU A 72 3.02 -12.14 7.15
C LEU A 72 3.39 -11.87 5.70
N CYS A 73 4.68 -11.82 5.37
CA CYS A 73 5.16 -11.62 4.00
C CYS A 73 4.73 -12.78 3.09
N GLU A 74 4.86 -14.02 3.54
CA GLU A 74 4.40 -15.20 2.80
C GLU A 74 2.88 -15.17 2.57
N HIS A 75 2.13 -14.80 3.61
CA HIS A 75 0.67 -14.67 3.53
C HIS A 75 0.27 -13.53 2.58
N LEU A 76 1.00 -12.42 2.58
CA LEU A 76 0.79 -11.28 1.68
C LEU A 76 1.17 -11.59 0.24
N SER A 77 2.17 -12.43 0.00
CA SER A 77 2.49 -12.93 -1.35
C SER A 77 1.34 -13.72 -1.95
N LYS A 78 0.58 -14.47 -1.14
CA LYS A 78 -0.63 -15.18 -1.58
C LYS A 78 -1.84 -14.24 -1.71
N LYS A 79 -1.93 -13.21 -0.87
CA LYS A 79 -3.07 -12.26 -0.82
C LYS A 79 -2.61 -10.81 -0.58
N PRO A 80 -2.19 -10.08 -1.63
CA PRO A 80 -1.60 -8.73 -1.52
C PRO A 80 -2.59 -7.64 -1.04
N GLY A 81 -3.87 -7.98 -0.94
CA GLY A 81 -4.94 -7.09 -0.51
C GLY A 81 -5.37 -7.16 0.94
N LEU A 82 -4.64 -7.88 1.80
CA LEU A 82 -5.01 -7.98 3.20
C LEU A 82 -4.96 -6.60 3.90
N TYR A 83 -6.03 -6.27 4.62
CA TYR A 83 -6.06 -5.09 5.48
C TYR A 83 -5.23 -5.34 6.75
N LEU A 84 -4.73 -4.27 7.38
CA LEU A 84 -3.89 -4.36 8.59
C LEU A 84 -4.62 -5.04 9.78
N ASP A 85 -5.94 -4.93 9.85
CA ASP A 85 -6.77 -5.62 10.84
C ASP A 85 -6.84 -7.13 10.55
N LYS A 86 -6.97 -7.53 9.28
CA LYS A 86 -6.89 -8.94 8.86
C LYS A 86 -5.50 -9.53 9.11
N MET A 87 -4.44 -8.75 8.91
CA MET A 87 -3.08 -9.15 9.31
C MET A 87 -2.96 -9.31 10.82
N ALA A 88 -3.62 -8.46 11.61
CA ALA A 88 -3.65 -8.59 13.06
C ALA A 88 -4.39 -9.85 13.51
N VAL A 89 -5.51 -10.18 12.84
CA VAL A 89 -6.24 -11.44 13.05
C VAL A 89 -5.37 -12.64 12.67
N PHE A 90 -4.68 -12.60 11.54
CA PHE A 90 -3.74 -13.66 11.13
C PHE A 90 -2.64 -13.88 12.18
N LEU A 91 -2.02 -12.81 12.69
CA LEU A 91 -1.00 -12.92 13.74
C LEU A 91 -1.56 -13.43 15.08
N TRP A 92 -2.83 -13.12 15.37
CA TRP A 92 -3.51 -13.69 16.53
C TRP A 92 -3.83 -15.17 16.34
N ASP A 93 -4.17 -15.58 15.13
CA ASP A 93 -4.53 -16.97 14.86
C ASP A 93 -3.29 -17.87 14.85
N GLU A 94 -2.26 -17.47 14.11
CA GLU A 94 -1.05 -18.25 13.88
C GLU A 94 -0.05 -18.17 15.05
N PHE A 95 0.11 -16.98 15.66
CA PHE A 95 1.14 -16.73 16.68
C PHE A 95 0.57 -16.38 18.06
N ARG A 96 -0.77 -16.42 18.23
CA ARG A 96 -1.48 -16.06 19.49
C ARG A 96 -1.01 -14.72 20.08
N THR A 97 -0.60 -13.79 19.22
CA THR A 97 -0.01 -12.51 19.62
C THR A 97 -0.90 -11.36 19.19
N LEU A 98 -1.40 -10.58 20.15
CA LEU A 98 -2.15 -9.36 19.87
C LEU A 98 -1.20 -8.27 19.40
N VAL A 99 -1.28 -7.94 18.11
CA VAL A 99 -0.48 -6.88 17.52
C VAL A 99 -1.39 -5.77 17.02
N THR A 100 -1.04 -4.53 17.36
CA THR A 100 -1.75 -3.35 16.84
C THR A 100 -1.44 -3.13 15.36
N THR A 101 -2.41 -2.65 14.60
CA THR A 101 -2.27 -2.32 13.16
C THR A 101 -1.07 -1.40 12.87
N SER A 102 -0.81 -0.42 13.75
CA SER A 102 0.34 0.48 13.68
C SER A 102 1.69 -0.23 13.87
N SER A 103 1.74 -1.32 14.64
CA SER A 103 2.96 -2.11 14.83
C SER A 103 3.25 -2.98 13.62
N ILE A 104 2.20 -3.56 13.01
CA ILE A 104 2.30 -4.31 11.74
C ILE A 104 2.80 -3.40 10.63
N ARG A 105 2.19 -2.21 10.47
CA ARG A 105 2.63 -1.22 9.47
C ARG A 105 4.11 -0.86 9.63
N ARG A 106 4.55 -0.54 10.85
CA ARG A 106 5.95 -0.19 11.11
C ARG A 106 6.89 -1.36 10.83
N ALA A 107 6.49 -2.58 11.18
CA ALA A 107 7.26 -3.79 10.93
C ALA A 107 7.43 -4.06 9.42
N LEU A 108 6.35 -3.94 8.65
CA LEU A 108 6.38 -4.08 7.18
C LEU A 108 7.30 -3.02 6.52
N VAL A 109 7.14 -1.75 6.90
CA VAL A 109 7.99 -0.65 6.39
C VAL A 109 9.47 -0.88 6.72
N ALA A 110 9.79 -1.37 7.91
CA ALA A 110 11.16 -1.69 8.30
C ALA A 110 11.76 -2.88 7.51
N ASN A 111 10.95 -3.71 6.86
CA ASN A 111 11.36 -4.86 6.05
C ASN A 111 11.18 -4.61 4.54
N GLY A 112 11.15 -3.35 4.11
CA GLY A 112 11.13 -2.98 2.69
C GLY A 112 9.75 -3.03 2.04
N TRP A 113 8.69 -3.35 2.78
CA TRP A 113 7.32 -3.30 2.26
C TRP A 113 6.77 -1.88 2.42
N SER A 114 6.26 -1.29 1.34
CA SER A 114 5.63 0.04 1.40
C SER A 114 4.15 -0.02 1.01
N LYS A 115 3.33 0.80 1.69
CA LYS A 115 1.91 0.99 1.35
C LYS A 115 1.87 1.81 0.06
N LYS A 116 1.81 1.13 -1.08
CA LYS A 116 1.81 1.81 -2.38
C LYS A 116 0.40 2.13 -2.79
N SER A 117 0.19 3.34 -3.30
CA SER A 117 -1.01 3.59 -4.10
C SER A 117 -0.95 2.66 -5.29
N THR A 118 -2.01 1.93 -5.58
CA THR A 118 -2.21 1.23 -6.86
C THR A 118 -2.42 2.28 -7.95
N ARG A 119 -1.42 3.14 -8.18
CA ARG A 119 -1.20 3.74 -9.48
C ARG A 119 -0.26 2.78 -10.19
N GLN A 120 -0.85 1.91 -11.01
CA GLN A 120 -0.08 1.18 -12.00
C GLN A 120 0.43 2.18 -13.04
N GLN A 121 1.60 2.76 -12.80
CA GLN A 121 2.44 3.21 -13.89
C GLN A 121 3.67 2.32 -13.86
N ALA A 122 3.52 1.13 -14.46
CA ALA A 122 4.60 0.16 -14.56
C ALA A 122 5.65 0.66 -15.56
N ARG A 123 6.93 0.40 -15.25
CA ARG A 123 8.08 0.58 -16.17
C ARG A 123 8.03 -0.38 -17.37
N GLU A 124 7.14 -1.38 -17.34
CA GLU A 124 6.95 -2.44 -18.35
C GLU A 124 5.90 -2.09 -19.42
N ARG A 125 5.66 -0.80 -19.68
CA ARG A 125 4.82 -0.39 -20.82
C ARG A 125 5.61 -0.57 -22.12
N SER A 126 5.39 -1.67 -22.81
CA SER A 126 5.88 -1.85 -24.19
C SER A 126 5.06 -0.98 -25.14
N ALA A 127 5.73 -0.02 -25.79
CA ALA A 127 5.12 0.79 -26.85
C ALA A 127 4.66 -0.09 -28.02
N ASP A 128 5.47 -1.08 -28.37
CA ASP A 128 5.22 -2.02 -29.48
C ASP A 128 3.94 -2.83 -29.28
N LEU A 129 3.70 -3.35 -28.06
CA LEU A 129 2.46 -4.09 -27.76
C LEU A 129 1.22 -3.19 -27.80
N ARG A 130 1.35 -1.91 -27.41
CA ARG A 130 0.26 -0.93 -27.55
C ARG A 130 -0.03 -0.63 -29.02
N GLU A 131 1.01 -0.40 -29.81
CA GLU A 131 0.89 -0.11 -31.23
C GLU A 131 0.26 -1.29 -31.98
N TRP A 132 0.72 -2.51 -31.69
CA TRP A 132 0.13 -3.74 -32.22
C TRP A 132 -1.35 -3.92 -31.82
N TYR A 133 -1.72 -3.61 -30.57
CA TYR A 133 -3.11 -3.67 -30.12
C TYR A 133 -4.00 -2.66 -30.85
N LEU A 134 -3.53 -1.42 -31.00
CA LEU A 134 -4.27 -0.37 -31.72
C LEU A 134 -4.40 -0.69 -33.21
N HIS A 135 -3.34 -1.23 -33.85
CA HIS A 135 -3.40 -1.70 -35.23
C HIS A 135 -4.40 -2.86 -35.40
N ASN A 136 -4.46 -3.80 -34.47
CA ASN A 136 -5.48 -4.87 -34.53
C ASN A 136 -6.90 -4.34 -34.37
N LEU A 137 -7.09 -3.27 -33.61
CA LEU A 137 -8.39 -2.65 -33.39
C LEU A 137 -8.85 -1.81 -34.58
N SER A 138 -7.93 -1.22 -35.37
CA SER A 138 -8.30 -0.41 -36.53
C SER A 138 -8.99 -1.21 -37.64
N ASP A 139 -8.89 -2.54 -37.61
CA ASP A 139 -9.60 -3.42 -38.53
C ASP A 139 -11.11 -3.56 -38.19
N PHE A 140 -11.54 -3.03 -37.03
CA PHE A 140 -12.90 -3.16 -36.52
C PHE A 140 -13.56 -1.81 -36.29
N GLN A 141 -14.88 -1.78 -36.50
CA GLN A 141 -15.70 -0.61 -36.26
C GLN A 141 -16.07 -0.46 -34.80
N SER A 142 -16.32 0.77 -34.34
CA SER A 142 -16.62 1.04 -32.92
C SER A 142 -17.81 0.24 -32.38
N HIS A 143 -18.81 -0.02 -33.23
CA HIS A 143 -20.00 -0.80 -32.88
C HIS A 143 -19.78 -2.33 -32.87
N GLN A 144 -18.61 -2.80 -33.33
CA GLN A 144 -18.22 -4.22 -33.29
C GLN A 144 -17.39 -4.56 -32.05
N LEU A 145 -16.97 -3.54 -31.29
CA LEU A 145 -16.10 -3.71 -30.12
C LEU A 145 -16.94 -3.94 -28.87
N VAL A 146 -16.68 -5.06 -28.19
CA VAL A 146 -17.27 -5.39 -26.90
C VAL A 146 -16.16 -5.48 -25.86
N TYR A 147 -16.27 -4.66 -24.81
CA TYR A 147 -15.34 -4.64 -23.69
C TYR A 147 -15.93 -5.40 -22.51
N VAL A 148 -15.15 -6.33 -21.95
CA VAL A 148 -15.54 -7.11 -20.79
C VAL A 148 -14.43 -6.99 -19.76
N ASP A 149 -14.79 -6.55 -18.56
CA ASP A 149 -13.87 -6.45 -17.44
C ASP A 149 -14.63 -6.55 -16.11
N GLU A 150 -13.94 -6.92 -15.05
CA GLU A 150 -14.53 -7.13 -13.73
C GLU A 150 -14.27 -5.91 -12.84
N SER A 151 -15.34 -5.37 -12.25
CA SER A 151 -15.24 -4.30 -11.27
C SER A 151 -15.62 -4.76 -9.87
N GLY A 152 -14.65 -4.72 -8.96
CA GLY A 152 -14.94 -4.87 -7.54
C GLY A 152 -15.62 -3.63 -6.94
N CYS A 153 -16.80 -3.81 -6.34
CA CYS A 153 -17.46 -2.82 -5.51
C CYS A 153 -17.85 -3.46 -4.17
N ASP A 154 -17.05 -3.24 -3.12
CA ASP A 154 -17.36 -3.70 -1.77
C ASP A 154 -17.64 -2.48 -0.87
N LYS A 155 -18.58 -2.64 0.09
CA LYS A 155 -19.03 -1.63 1.06
C LYS A 155 -17.88 -0.98 1.84
N ARG A 156 -16.68 -1.60 1.87
CA ARG A 156 -15.41 -1.07 2.42
C ARG A 156 -14.32 -0.85 1.36
N VAL A 157 -14.57 -1.22 0.12
CA VAL A 157 -13.62 -1.27 -1.01
C VAL A 157 -13.73 -0.07 -1.95
N GLY A 158 -14.77 0.75 -1.79
CA GLY A 158 -14.80 2.13 -2.32
C GLY A 158 -13.65 3.05 -1.83
N PHE A 159 -12.73 2.55 -0.99
CA PHE A 159 -11.58 3.28 -0.47
C PHE A 159 -10.22 2.79 -0.97
N ARG A 160 -10.17 1.89 -1.96
CA ARG A 160 -8.89 1.30 -2.35
C ARG A 160 -8.11 2.21 -3.33
N ARG A 161 -7.32 3.13 -2.76
CA ARG A 161 -6.23 3.80 -3.49
C ARG A 161 -4.90 3.04 -3.41
N THR A 162 -4.75 2.03 -2.51
CA THR A 162 -3.45 1.41 -2.15
C THR A 162 -3.53 -0.10 -1.83
N GLY A 163 -2.51 -0.88 -2.22
CA GLY A 163 -2.30 -2.31 -1.87
C GLY A 163 -0.83 -2.61 -1.51
N TRP A 164 -0.52 -3.82 -1.05
CA TRP A 164 0.85 -4.24 -0.70
C TRP A 164 1.33 -5.27 -1.73
N SER A 165 2.49 -5.04 -2.34
CA SER A 165 3.09 -5.96 -3.32
C SER A 165 4.61 -5.98 -3.15
N PRO A 166 5.27 -7.13 -3.36
CA PRO A 166 6.68 -7.18 -3.73
C PRO A 166 6.94 -6.28 -4.96
N LEU A 167 8.18 -5.85 -5.17
CA LEU A 167 8.55 -5.16 -6.41
C LEU A 167 8.43 -6.16 -7.57
N ASP A 168 7.56 -5.82 -8.52
CA ASP A 168 7.25 -6.48 -9.78
C ASP A 168 6.43 -7.79 -9.72
N ASN A 169 5.66 -8.03 -10.78
CA ASN A 169 4.69 -9.12 -11.04
C ASN A 169 3.24 -8.97 -10.54
N ALA A 170 2.37 -8.48 -11.42
CA ALA A 170 0.97 -8.89 -11.46
C ALA A 170 0.80 -9.98 -12.54
N SER A 171 0.27 -11.15 -12.17
CA SER A 171 0.01 -12.26 -13.08
C SER A 171 -1.31 -12.07 -13.84
N PHE A 172 -1.30 -12.28 -15.15
CA PHE A 172 -2.49 -12.24 -16.00
C PHE A 172 -3.20 -13.60 -16.05
N HIS A 173 -4.54 -13.60 -16.07
CA HIS A 173 -5.36 -14.80 -16.19
C HIS A 173 -5.62 -15.12 -17.66
N TYR A 174 -4.93 -16.14 -18.20
CA TYR A 174 -5.24 -16.76 -19.49
C TYR A 174 -5.97 -18.08 -19.23
N SER A 175 -7.12 -18.33 -19.88
CA SER A 175 -7.81 -19.62 -19.78
C SER A 175 -8.18 -20.12 -21.18
N GLU A 176 -7.71 -21.33 -21.52
CA GLU A 176 -7.95 -21.95 -22.83
C GLU A 176 -9.45 -22.15 -23.11
N ARG A 177 -10.24 -22.40 -22.05
CA ARG A 177 -11.70 -22.54 -22.14
C ARG A 177 -12.37 -21.27 -22.69
N MET A 178 -11.95 -20.09 -22.25
CA MET A 178 -12.52 -18.82 -22.72
C MET A 178 -12.15 -18.56 -24.18
N THR A 179 -10.91 -18.86 -24.55
CA THR A 179 -10.45 -18.76 -25.95
C THR A 179 -11.28 -19.64 -26.87
N GLN A 180 -11.53 -20.90 -26.49
CA GLN A 180 -12.34 -21.82 -27.29
C GLN A 180 -13.79 -21.34 -27.46
N MET A 181 -14.43 -20.87 -26.37
CA MET A 181 -15.79 -20.34 -26.43
C MET A 181 -15.92 -19.13 -27.37
N CYS A 182 -14.94 -18.22 -27.36
CA CYS A 182 -14.94 -17.08 -28.26
C CYS A 182 -14.78 -17.50 -29.73
N VAL A 183 -13.89 -18.46 -30.01
CA VAL A 183 -13.69 -19.01 -31.36
C VAL A 183 -14.96 -19.67 -31.88
N ASP A 184 -15.62 -20.49 -31.06
CA ASP A 184 -16.87 -21.18 -31.43
C ASP A 184 -18.02 -20.19 -31.73
N ALA A 185 -18.02 -19.04 -31.06
CA ALA A 185 -18.97 -17.96 -31.28
C ALA A 185 -18.60 -17.01 -32.45
N GLY A 186 -17.48 -17.24 -33.14
CA GLY A 186 -16.98 -16.34 -34.19
C GLY A 186 -16.48 -14.99 -33.68
N VAL A 187 -16.16 -14.89 -32.38
CA VAL A 187 -15.70 -13.66 -31.73
C VAL A 187 -14.17 -13.67 -31.62
N LYS A 188 -13.52 -12.61 -32.08
CA LYS A 188 -12.07 -12.41 -31.90
C LYS A 188 -11.80 -11.90 -30.48
N LEU A 189 -11.28 -12.78 -29.62
CA LEU A 189 -10.84 -12.40 -28.28
C LEU A 189 -9.50 -11.63 -28.35
N VAL A 190 -9.49 -10.39 -27.89
CA VAL A 190 -8.29 -9.55 -27.84
C VAL A 190 -8.02 -9.15 -26.39
N TYR A 191 -6.83 -9.48 -25.89
CA TYR A 191 -6.42 -9.09 -24.54
C TYR A 191 -5.82 -7.69 -24.54
N LEU A 192 -6.16 -6.90 -23.53
CA LEU A 192 -5.54 -5.60 -23.29
C LEU A 192 -4.02 -5.76 -23.04
N PRO A 193 -3.19 -4.88 -23.61
CA PRO A 193 -1.77 -4.92 -23.34
C PRO A 193 -1.49 -4.63 -21.86
N PRO A 194 -0.45 -5.25 -21.27
CA PRO A 194 -0.09 -5.06 -19.87
C PRO A 194 -0.06 -3.58 -19.45
N TYR A 195 -0.64 -3.28 -18.29
CA TYR A 195 -0.59 -1.96 -17.65
C TYR A 195 -1.10 -0.79 -18.52
N SER A 196 -2.05 -1.06 -19.44
CA SER A 196 -2.70 -0.08 -20.31
C SER A 196 -4.20 0.10 -20.02
N PRO A 197 -4.61 0.38 -18.77
CA PRO A 197 -6.04 0.52 -18.43
C PRO A 197 -6.71 1.68 -19.18
N GLY A 198 -5.95 2.71 -19.58
CA GLY A 198 -6.45 3.81 -20.40
C GLY A 198 -6.77 3.46 -21.86
N LEU A 199 -6.67 2.18 -22.26
CA LEU A 199 -7.19 1.69 -23.54
C LEU A 199 -8.53 0.94 -23.39
N ASN A 200 -9.04 0.82 -22.17
CA ASN A 200 -10.29 0.16 -21.87
C ASN A 200 -11.35 1.21 -21.48
N PRO A 201 -12.31 1.56 -22.35
CA PRO A 201 -13.31 2.58 -22.06
C PRO A 201 -14.19 2.23 -20.85
N ILE A 202 -14.33 0.93 -20.51
CA ILE A 202 -15.15 0.49 -19.38
C ILE A 202 -14.58 0.92 -18.02
N GLU A 203 -13.29 1.24 -17.94
CA GLU A 203 -12.65 1.71 -16.70
C GLU A 203 -13.17 3.07 -16.26
N GLU A 204 -13.39 3.98 -17.23
CA GLU A 204 -14.00 5.29 -16.95
C GLU A 204 -15.49 5.14 -16.60
N PHE A 205 -16.20 4.25 -17.30
CA PHE A 205 -17.57 3.89 -16.95
C PHE A 205 -17.68 3.35 -15.51
N PHE A 206 -16.78 2.45 -15.10
CA PHE A 206 -16.74 1.95 -13.74
C PHE A 206 -16.42 3.04 -12.71
N ALA A 207 -15.55 3.99 -13.04
CA ALA A 207 -15.27 5.12 -12.16
C ALA A 207 -16.53 5.98 -11.94
N GLU A 208 -17.29 6.25 -13.00
CA GLU A 208 -18.55 6.99 -12.93
C GLU A 208 -19.64 6.23 -12.19
N LEU A 209 -19.82 4.95 -12.49
CA LEU A 209 -20.78 4.09 -11.82
C LEU A 209 -20.51 4.02 -10.32
N LYS A 210 -19.25 3.82 -9.91
CA LYS A 210 -18.86 3.81 -8.49
C LYS A 210 -19.09 5.16 -7.82
N ALA A 211 -18.80 6.26 -8.50
CA ALA A 211 -19.07 7.60 -7.99
C ALA A 211 -20.57 7.85 -7.82
N PHE A 212 -21.38 7.36 -8.76
CA PHE A 212 -22.84 7.46 -8.71
C PHE A 212 -23.44 6.61 -7.60
N ILE A 213 -23.06 5.33 -7.49
CA ILE A 213 -23.46 4.43 -6.40
C ILE A 213 -23.16 5.07 -5.05
N LYS A 214 -21.97 5.66 -4.88
CA LYS A 214 -21.56 6.29 -3.62
C LYS A 214 -22.44 7.49 -3.25
N ARG A 215 -22.82 8.31 -4.22
CA ARG A 215 -23.67 9.49 -3.98
C ARG A 215 -25.10 9.09 -3.62
N ASN A 216 -25.58 8.00 -4.20
CA ASN A 216 -26.96 7.53 -4.08
C ASN A 216 -27.13 6.39 -3.06
N TRP A 217 -26.09 6.08 -2.30
CA TRP A 217 -26.10 4.99 -1.32
C TRP A 217 -27.21 5.14 -0.27
N GLY A 218 -27.56 6.37 0.08
CA GLY A 218 -28.65 6.66 1.02
C GLY A 218 -30.01 6.12 0.58
N TYR A 219 -30.28 6.00 -0.72
CA TYR A 219 -31.52 5.39 -1.22
C TYR A 219 -31.61 3.90 -0.93
N TYR A 220 -30.47 3.20 -0.96
CA TYR A 220 -30.41 1.80 -0.60
C TYR A 220 -30.50 1.59 0.93
N GLU A 221 -29.99 2.52 1.74
CA GLU A 221 -30.10 2.45 3.20
C GLU A 221 -31.53 2.63 3.73
N VAL A 222 -32.36 3.41 3.01
CA VAL A 222 -33.75 3.66 3.38
C VAL A 222 -34.65 2.45 3.09
N ASP A 223 -34.35 1.69 2.05
CA ASP A 223 -35.08 0.47 1.71
C ASP A 223 -34.11 -0.64 1.25
N PRO A 224 -33.53 -1.39 2.20
CA PRO A 224 -32.63 -2.49 1.88
C PRO A 224 -33.35 -3.71 1.28
N ASP A 225 -34.67 -3.81 1.48
CA ASP A 225 -35.50 -4.96 1.10
C ASP A 225 -35.80 -4.95 -0.42
N GLN A 226 -35.61 -3.81 -1.10
CA GLN A 226 -35.68 -3.70 -2.57
C GLN A 226 -34.67 -4.59 -3.32
N GLY A 227 -33.64 -5.10 -2.63
CA GLY A 227 -32.57 -5.90 -3.22
C GLY A 227 -31.44 -5.05 -3.80
N PHE A 228 -30.19 -5.53 -3.66
CA PHE A 228 -29.01 -4.83 -4.18
C PHE A 228 -28.96 -4.86 -5.72
N ASP A 229 -29.50 -5.91 -6.32
CA ASP A 229 -29.66 -6.10 -7.76
C ASP A 229 -30.56 -5.03 -8.39
N ALA A 230 -31.72 -4.72 -7.78
CA ALA A 230 -32.61 -3.67 -8.27
C ALA A 230 -31.96 -2.28 -8.18
N PHE A 231 -31.30 -1.98 -7.06
CA PHE A 231 -30.54 -0.74 -6.88
C PHE A 231 -29.38 -0.62 -7.88
N LEU A 232 -28.65 -1.71 -8.10
CA LEU A 232 -27.53 -1.73 -9.05
C LEU A 232 -28.02 -1.60 -10.49
N GLY A 233 -29.11 -2.26 -10.85
CA GLY A 233 -29.77 -2.12 -12.16
C GLY A 233 -30.14 -0.66 -12.45
N TRP A 234 -30.83 0.00 -11.51
CA TRP A 234 -31.13 1.41 -11.62
C TRP A 234 -29.88 2.30 -11.77
N CYS A 235 -28.81 2.03 -11.00
CA CYS A 235 -27.56 2.77 -11.14
C CYS A 235 -26.92 2.59 -12.53
N ILE A 236 -26.96 1.36 -13.06
CA ILE A 236 -26.45 1.05 -14.40
C ILE A 236 -27.28 1.77 -15.45
N ASP A 237 -28.61 1.77 -15.35
CA ASP A 237 -29.49 2.44 -16.31
C ASP A 237 -29.25 3.95 -16.34
N VAL A 238 -29.13 4.59 -15.17
CA VAL A 238 -28.94 6.04 -15.08
C VAL A 238 -27.55 6.47 -15.58
N VAL A 239 -26.51 5.70 -15.28
CA VAL A 239 -25.15 6.02 -15.75
C VAL A 239 -24.99 5.64 -17.22
N GLY A 240 -25.56 4.51 -17.64
CA GLY A 240 -25.53 3.99 -19.01
C GLY A 240 -26.31 4.85 -20.00
N ALA A 241 -27.39 5.52 -19.57
CA ALA A 241 -28.14 6.45 -20.41
C ALA A 241 -27.38 7.74 -20.77
N LYS A 242 -26.19 7.98 -20.19
CA LYS A 242 -25.38 9.17 -20.47
C LYS A 242 -24.52 8.98 -21.71
N GLU A 243 -25.15 9.06 -22.89
CA GLU A 243 -24.49 8.86 -24.19
C GLU A 243 -23.25 9.75 -24.38
N GLU A 244 -23.33 11.03 -24.00
CA GLU A 244 -22.18 11.96 -24.07
C GLU A 244 -21.01 11.53 -23.18
N SER A 245 -21.29 10.90 -22.04
CA SER A 245 -20.26 10.36 -21.16
C SER A 245 -19.57 9.14 -21.78
N ALA A 246 -20.38 8.20 -22.29
CA ALA A 246 -19.88 7.03 -23.00
C ALA A 246 -19.02 7.46 -24.20
N ARG A 247 -19.47 8.44 -24.99
CA ARG A 247 -18.68 9.02 -26.10
C ARG A 247 -17.32 9.57 -25.65
N GLY A 248 -17.29 10.20 -24.48
CA GLY A 248 -16.06 10.64 -23.81
C GLY A 248 -15.12 9.47 -23.47
N HIS A 249 -15.65 8.40 -22.87
CA HIS A 249 -14.86 7.22 -22.46
C HIS A 249 -14.16 6.56 -23.66
N PHE A 250 -14.88 6.35 -24.77
CA PHE A 250 -14.29 5.80 -25.99
C PHE A 250 -13.22 6.73 -26.60
N ARG A 251 -13.46 8.05 -26.59
CA ARG A 251 -12.49 9.03 -27.09
C ARG A 251 -11.20 9.03 -26.27
N HIS A 252 -11.30 8.97 -24.94
CA HIS A 252 -10.13 8.89 -24.06
C HIS A 252 -9.35 7.58 -24.22
N ALA A 253 -10.04 6.49 -24.55
CA ALA A 253 -9.41 5.22 -24.93
C ALA A 253 -8.72 5.25 -26.31
N GLY A 254 -8.84 6.36 -27.06
CA GLY A 254 -8.25 6.53 -28.39
C GLY A 254 -9.10 5.95 -29.53
N LEU A 255 -10.36 5.63 -29.26
CA LEU A 255 -11.29 5.07 -30.23
C LEU A 255 -12.14 6.18 -30.84
N LYS A 256 -12.30 6.15 -32.16
CA LYS A 256 -13.26 7.01 -32.84
C LYS A 256 -14.60 6.29 -32.88
N ILE A 257 -15.65 6.95 -32.42
CA ILE A 257 -17.02 6.45 -32.61
C ILE A 257 -17.44 6.88 -34.01
N GLU A 258 -17.69 5.92 -34.87
CA GLU A 258 -18.31 6.16 -36.16
C GLU A 258 -19.83 6.28 -35.96
N GLU A 259 -20.43 7.31 -36.53
CA GLU A 259 -21.88 7.43 -36.56
C GLU A 259 -22.43 6.36 -37.49
N VAL A 260 -23.26 5.47 -36.97
CA VAL A 260 -23.98 4.50 -37.80
C VAL A 260 -24.86 5.31 -38.75
N PRO A 261 -24.70 5.18 -40.08
CA PRO A 261 -25.60 5.86 -41.02
C PRO A 261 -27.03 5.39 -40.72
N GLU A 262 -27.96 6.33 -40.55
CA GLU A 262 -29.37 6.08 -40.17
C GLU A 262 -30.19 5.24 -41.17
N ASN A 263 -29.56 4.57 -42.14
CA ASN A 263 -30.21 3.75 -43.16
C ASN A 263 -29.69 2.31 -43.14
N CYS A 264 -30.29 1.48 -42.28
CA CYS A 264 -30.41 0.02 -42.44
C CYS A 264 -31.77 -0.42 -41.91
#